data_AF-A0A5B0G1P9-F1
#
_entry.id   AF-A0A5B0G1P9-F1
#
_cell.length_a   1.000
_cell.length_b   1.000
_cell.length_c   1.000
_cell.angle_alpha   90.00
_cell.angle_beta   90.00
_cell.angle_gamma   90.00
#
_symmetry.space_group_name_H-M   'P 1'
#
loop_
_entity.id
_entity.type
_entity.pdbx_description
1 polymer ?
#
loop_
_entity_poly.entity_id
_entity_poly.type
_entity_poly.pdbx_seq_one_letter_code
_entity_poly.pdbx_strand_id
1 'polypeptide(L)' 'GYNAGPGRARRWQAAQPLEGAVYAETIPFTETRDYVKKVMTNAVYYAALFGQPNTSLKQRMGTIPAR' A
#
# COMPACT_ATOMS: atom_id res chain seq x y z
N GLY A 1 -6.20 -2.80 -4.62
CA GLY A 1 -7.38 -3.39 -5.29
C GLY A 1 -8.65 -2.59 -5.07
N TYR A 2 -8.94 -2.14 -3.86
CA TYR A 2 -10.22 -1.52 -3.49
C TYR A 2 -10.63 -0.30 -4.35
N ASN A 3 -9.79 0.74 -4.44
CA ASN A 3 -10.12 1.99 -5.17
C ASN A 3 -10.06 1.85 -6.71
N ALA A 4 -9.14 1.05 -7.26
CA ALA A 4 -8.91 0.94 -8.71
C ALA A 4 -9.35 -0.40 -9.35
N GLY A 5 -9.91 -1.32 -8.57
CA GLY A 5 -10.19 -2.69 -8.98
C GLY A 5 -8.97 -3.64 -8.87
N PRO A 6 -9.19 -4.94 -8.63
CA PRO A 6 -8.12 -5.92 -8.44
C PRO A 6 -7.27 -6.13 -9.71
N GLY A 7 -7.88 -6.12 -10.89
CA GLY A 7 -7.16 -6.27 -12.17
C GLY A 7 -6.13 -5.16 -12.42
N ARG A 8 -6.46 -3.91 -12.07
CA ARG A 8 -5.52 -2.79 -12.19
C ARG A 8 -4.39 -2.89 -11.17
N ALA A 9 -4.71 -3.22 -9.92
CA ALA A 9 -3.69 -3.43 -8.89
C ALA A 9 -2.69 -4.53 -9.28
N ARG A 10 -3.18 -5.65 -9.82
CA ARG A 10 -2.31 -6.72 -10.35
C ARG A 10 -1.46 -6.26 -11.53
N ARG A 11 -2.03 -5.46 -12.44
CA ARG A 11 -1.33 -4.93 -13.62
C ARG A 11 -0.16 -4.00 -13.26
N TRP A 12 -0.21 -3.34 -12.11
CA TRP A 12 0.86 -2.42 -11.66
C TRP A 12 1.99 -3.10 -10.88
N GLN A 13 1.89 -4.41 -10.63
CA GLN A 13 3.02 -5.17 -10.06
C GLN A 13 4.16 -5.26 -11.10
N ALA A 14 5.40 -5.30 -10.62
CA ALA A 14 6.56 -5.54 -11.47
C ALA A 14 6.82 -7.04 -11.66
N ALA A 15 7.78 -7.34 -12.54
CA ALA A 15 8.29 -8.70 -12.76
C ALA A 15 9.10 -9.24 -11.57
N GLN A 16 9.55 -8.36 -10.66
CA GLN A 16 10.27 -8.70 -9.45
C GLN A 16 9.53 -8.11 -8.23
N PRO A 17 9.75 -8.63 -7.01
CA PRO A 17 9.17 -8.06 -5.81
C PRO A 17 9.54 -6.58 -5.64
N LEU A 18 8.58 -5.77 -5.20
CA LEU A 18 8.77 -4.33 -4.96
C LEU A 18 8.55 -4.00 -3.50
N GLU A 19 9.33 -3.06 -2.96
CA GLU A 19 8.96 -2.41 -1.69
C GLU A 19 7.57 -1.77 -1.83
N GLY A 20 6.72 -1.94 -0.82
CA GLY A 20 5.34 -1.46 -0.85
C GLY A 20 5.23 0.05 -1.01
N ALA A 21 6.17 0.82 -0.46
CA ALA A 21 6.25 2.26 -0.67
C ALA A 21 6.56 2.62 -2.13
N VAL A 22 7.51 1.89 -2.75
CA VAL A 22 7.84 2.06 -4.19
C VAL A 22 6.66 1.67 -5.07
N TYR A 23 5.99 0.56 -4.76
CA TYR A 23 4.77 0.17 -5.48
C TYR A 23 3.69 1.27 -5.35
N ALA A 24 3.44 1.78 -4.15
CA ALA A 24 2.44 2.84 -3.95
C ALA A 24 2.78 4.11 -4.75
N GLU A 25 4.03 4.57 -4.71
CA GLU A 25 4.46 5.79 -5.42
C GLU A 25 4.51 5.66 -6.94
N THR A 26 4.50 4.43 -7.48
CA THR A 26 4.50 4.16 -8.93
C THR A 26 3.10 3.89 -9.49
N ILE A 27 2.05 3.91 -8.66
CA ILE A 27 0.66 3.75 -9.10
C ILE A 27 0.30 4.85 -10.13
N PRO A 28 -0.09 4.51 -11.37
CA PRO A 28 -0.33 5.49 -12.44
C PRO A 28 -1.49 6.47 -12.16
N PHE A 29 -2.50 6.04 -11.40
CA PHE A 29 -3.63 6.90 -11.05
C PHE A 29 -3.30 7.71 -9.82
N THR A 30 -3.18 9.04 -9.97
CA THR A 30 -2.87 9.95 -8.87
C THR A 30 -3.83 9.80 -7.71
N GLU A 31 -5.13 9.70 -7.99
CA GLU A 31 -6.16 9.46 -6.97
C GLU A 31 -5.86 8.18 -6.17
N THR A 32 -5.60 7.06 -6.86
CA THR A 32 -5.32 5.78 -6.21
C THR A 32 -3.99 5.79 -5.45
N ARG A 33 -2.97 6.47 -5.98
CA ARG A 33 -1.68 6.67 -5.33
C ARG A 33 -1.86 7.38 -3.99
N ASP A 34 -2.56 8.51 -3.99
CA ASP A 34 -2.80 9.29 -2.78
C ASP A 34 -3.73 8.56 -1.81
N TYR A 35 -4.74 7.86 -2.32
CA TYR A 35 -5.63 7.01 -1.53
C TYR A 35 -4.84 5.96 -0.74
N VAL A 36 -3.97 5.19 -1.41
CA VAL A 36 -3.18 4.13 -0.75
C VAL A 36 -2.29 4.72 0.34
N LYS A 37 -1.61 5.84 0.07
CA LYS A 37 -0.74 6.49 1.05
C LYS A 37 -1.52 6.96 2.29
N LYS A 38 -2.67 7.63 2.08
CA LYS A 38 -3.54 8.09 3.17
C LYS A 38 -4.08 6.92 4.00
N VAL A 39 -4.57 5.87 3.35
CA VAL A 39 -5.13 4.69 4.05
C VAL A 39 -4.07 3.98 4.88
N MET A 40 -2.87 3.77 4.34
CA MET A 40 -1.81 3.06 5.07
C MET A 40 -1.30 3.87 6.27
N THR A 41 -1.15 5.18 6.12
CA THR A 41 -0.81 6.08 7.24
C THR A 41 -1.89 6.07 8.31
N ASN A 42 -3.16 6.22 7.92
CA ASN A 42 -4.29 6.19 8.86
C ASN A 42 -4.37 4.84 9.59
N ALA A 43 -4.10 3.72 8.91
CA ALA A 43 -4.11 2.40 9.53
C ALA A 43 -3.06 2.25 10.64
N VAL A 44 -1.89 2.92 10.53
CA VAL A 44 -0.90 2.96 11.60
C VAL A 44 -1.42 3.77 12.80
N TYR A 45 -2.02 4.94 12.57
CA TYR A 45 -2.63 5.74 13.64
C TYR A 45 -3.75 4.98 14.35
N TYR A 46 -4.65 4.35 13.61
CA TYR A 46 -5.76 3.59 14.20
C TYR A 46 -5.29 2.34 14.94
N ALA A 47 -4.24 1.67 14.49
CA ALA A 47 -3.65 0.55 15.23
C ALA A 47 -3.20 0.99 16.63
N ALA A 48 -2.54 2.15 16.73
CA ALA A 48 -2.14 2.71 18.03
C ALA A 48 -3.36 3.08 18.90
N LEU A 49 -4.38 3.72 18.32
CA LEU A 49 -5.61 4.08 19.06
C LEU A 49 -6.39 2.86 19.56
N PHE A 50 -6.34 1.75 18.83
CA PHE A 50 -7.02 0.50 19.20
C PHE A 50 -6.18 -0.40 20.13
N GLY A 51 -5.02 0.06 20.59
CA GLY A 51 -4.13 -0.73 21.43
C GLY A 51 -3.56 -1.97 20.74
N GLN A 52 -3.52 -1.98 19.40
CA GLN A 52 -2.89 -3.05 18.64
C GLN A 52 -1.35 -2.91 18.70
N PRO A 53 -0.60 -4.00 18.47
CA PRO A 53 0.86 -3.92 18.38
C PRO A 53 1.30 -2.84 17.38
N ASN A 54 2.15 -1.93 17.86
CA ASN A 54 2.71 -0.86 17.03
C ASN A 54 3.52 -1.46 15.88
N THR A 55 3.00 -1.33 14.67
CA THR A 55 3.68 -1.72 13.43
C THR A 55 4.08 -0.46 12.69
N SER A 56 5.36 -0.33 12.34
CA SER A 56 5.83 0.81 11.56
C SER A 56 5.13 0.87 10.19
N LEU A 57 4.98 2.07 9.62
CA LEU A 57 4.41 2.23 8.28
C LEU A 57 5.17 1.39 7.24
N LYS A 58 6.51 1.38 7.31
CA LYS A 58 7.36 0.58 6.43
C LYS A 58 7.01 -0.92 6.50
N GLN A 59 6.95 -1.47 7.71
CA GLN A 59 6.62 -2.89 7.90
C GLN A 59 5.21 -3.21 7.42
N ARG A 60 4.25 -2.30 7.65
CA ARG A 60 2.86 -2.45 7.17
C ARG A 60 2.76 -2.41 5.64
N MET A 61 3.54 -1.57 4.98
CA MET A 61 3.59 -1.51 3.51
C MET A 61 4.30 -2.74 2.91
N GLY A 62 5.30 -3.28 3.61
CA GLY A 62 5.90 -4.56 3.31
C GLY A 62 6.48 -4.66 1.89
N THR A 63 6.38 -5.85 1.30
CA THR A 63 6.83 -6.15 -0.06
C THR A 63 5.65 -6.62 -0.89
N ILE A 64 5.46 -6.02 -2.06
CA ILE A 64 4.50 -6.47 -3.06
C ILE A 64 5.17 -7.57 -3.89
N PRO A 65 4.55 -8.75 -4.05
CA PRO A 65 5.14 -9.84 -4.81
C PRO A 65 5.21 -9.50 -6.30
N ALA A 66 6.08 -10.24 -7.00
CA ALA A 66 6.10 -10.26 -8.46
C ALA A 66 4.74 -10.73 -9.03
N ARG A 67 4.43 -10.31 -10.26
CA ARG A 67 3.15 -10.54 -10.93
C ARG A 67 2.83 -12.01 -11.28
#